data_AF-A0A960ZT01-F1
#
_entry.id   AF-A0A960ZT01-F1
#
_cell.length_a   1.000
_cell.length_b   1.000
_cell.length_c   1.000
_cell.angle_alpha   90.00
_cell.angle_beta   90.00
_cell.angle_gamma   90.00
#
_symmetry.space_group_name_H-M   'P 1'
#
loop_
_entity.id
_entity.type
_entity.pdbx_description
1 polymer ?
#
loop_
_entity_poly.entity_id
_entity_poly.type
_entity_poly.pdbx_seq_one_letter_code
_entity_poly.pdbx_strand_id
1 'polypeptide(L)'
;MKLLRLALLTLVAFPVVRTMGQTPRITADKIDVEMAKVNLQHFESYLSECAEQEVRCLWFDAGNMRVGRAMTIDLQKISVYTARDVFDHAVQASHTRPLSDYQVVSVRELLPVLPASLPNVAFADGLHIAFWHDKKLHTRRYSRVKVPLIVQRLYDIGGGYINCTYAN
;
A
#
# COMPACT_ATOMS: atom_id res chain seq x y z
N MET A 1 31.08 4.34 84.47
CA MET A 1 30.74 3.50 83.30
C MET A 1 29.38 3.94 82.77
N LYS A 2 29.36 4.74 81.69
CA LYS A 2 28.15 5.30 81.07
C LYS A 2 28.19 4.96 79.59
N LEU A 3 27.36 4.03 79.12
CA LEU A 3 27.08 3.82 77.70
C LEU A 3 25.70 3.17 77.56
N LEU A 4 24.73 3.94 77.10
CA LEU A 4 23.80 3.52 76.05
C LEU A 4 23.08 4.78 75.53
N ARG A 5 23.55 5.30 74.39
CA ARG A 5 22.84 6.34 73.63
C ARG A 5 21.93 5.62 72.64
N LEU A 6 20.62 5.78 72.83
CA LEU A 6 19.58 5.35 71.90
C LEU A 6 19.58 6.34 70.72
N ALA A 7 19.95 5.90 69.53
CA ALA A 7 19.82 6.69 68.30
C ALA A 7 18.42 6.48 67.73
N LEU A 8 17.59 7.51 67.76
CA LEU A 8 16.28 7.55 67.14
C LEU A 8 16.45 7.91 65.66
N LEU A 9 16.33 6.94 64.75
CA LEU A 9 16.24 7.21 63.31
C LEU A 9 14.83 7.73 62.99
N THR A 10 14.71 9.03 62.71
CA THR A 10 13.51 9.62 62.13
C THR A 10 13.44 9.28 60.63
N LEU A 11 12.56 8.34 60.28
CA LEU A 11 12.17 8.06 58.89
C LEU A 11 11.35 9.26 58.37
N VAL A 12 11.95 10.09 57.51
CA VAL A 12 11.20 11.11 56.77
C VAL A 12 10.51 10.43 55.60
N ALA A 13 9.21 10.16 55.76
CA ALA A 13 8.36 9.71 54.67
C ALA A 13 8.11 10.89 53.72
N PHE A 14 8.90 10.97 52.64
CA PHE A 14 8.55 11.84 51.52
C PHE A 14 7.35 11.23 50.77
N PRO A 15 6.22 11.94 50.62
CA PRO A 15 5.20 11.50 49.69
C PRO A 15 5.77 11.69 48.27
N VAL A 16 6.15 10.58 47.64
CA VAL A 16 6.33 10.54 46.19
C VAL A 16 4.93 10.75 45.59
N VAL A 17 4.58 12.01 45.35
CA VAL A 17 3.47 12.36 44.47
C VAL A 17 3.88 11.88 43.08
N ARG A 18 3.46 10.66 42.72
CA ARG A 18 3.38 10.26 41.32
C ARG A 18 2.33 11.15 40.67
N THR A 19 2.76 12.27 40.10
CA THR A 19 2.04 12.87 39.00
C THR A 19 1.92 11.80 37.92
N MET A 20 0.77 11.13 37.87
CA MET A 20 0.35 10.41 36.67
C MET A 20 0.26 11.47 35.57
N GLY A 21 1.36 11.68 34.87
CA GLY A 21 1.36 12.40 33.60
C GLY A 21 0.31 11.73 32.75
N GLN A 22 -0.77 12.45 32.45
CA GLN A 22 -1.77 12.02 31.49
C GLN A 22 -1.01 11.70 30.20
N THR A 23 -0.86 10.42 29.89
CA THR A 23 -0.41 10.00 28.58
C THR A 23 -1.41 10.60 27.60
N PRO A 24 -0.98 11.36 26.57
CA PRO A 24 -1.91 11.96 25.62
C PRO A 24 -2.82 10.86 25.10
N ARG A 25 -4.13 10.99 25.34
CA ARG A 25 -5.12 10.01 24.89
C ARG A 25 -5.18 10.14 23.37
N ILE A 26 -4.39 9.32 22.67
CA ILE A 26 -4.50 9.21 21.22
C ILE A 26 -5.89 8.65 20.97
N THR A 27 -6.72 9.41 20.27
CA THR A 27 -8.06 8.98 19.89
C THR A 27 -7.96 7.95 18.77
N ALA A 28 -8.93 7.04 18.66
CA ALA A 28 -8.99 6.07 17.57
C ALA A 28 -8.84 6.74 16.20
N ASP A 29 -9.45 7.91 16.02
CA ASP A 29 -9.35 8.71 14.79
C ASP A 29 -7.92 9.09 14.42
N LYS A 30 -7.07 9.43 15.40
CA LYS A 30 -5.67 9.78 15.14
C LYS A 30 -4.86 8.56 14.71
N ILE A 31 -5.15 7.38 15.27
CA ILE A 31 -4.51 6.12 14.89
C ILE A 31 -4.92 5.76 13.46
N ASP A 32 -6.20 5.89 13.13
CA ASP A 32 -6.72 5.58 11.80
C ASP A 32 -6.13 6.49 10.71
N VAL A 33 -5.96 7.79 11.00
CA VAL A 33 -5.31 8.74 10.08
C VAL A 33 -3.84 8.38 9.85
N GLU A 34 -3.09 8.07 10.91
CA GLU A 34 -1.67 7.74 10.76
C GLU A 34 -1.49 6.42 10.00
N MET A 35 -2.30 5.40 10.29
CA MET A 35 -2.28 4.14 9.53
C MET A 35 -2.63 4.35 8.06
N ALA A 36 -3.61 5.22 7.75
CA ALA A 36 -3.95 5.54 6.38
C ALA A 36 -2.77 6.20 5.64
N LYS A 37 -2.03 7.08 6.32
CA LYS A 37 -0.84 7.74 5.78
C LYS A 37 0.30 6.75 5.53
N VAL A 38 0.58 5.85 6.47
CA VAL A 38 1.62 4.82 6.32
C VAL A 38 1.28 3.89 5.14
N ASN A 39 0.02 3.43 5.04
CA ASN A 39 -0.42 2.64 3.89
C ASN A 39 -0.30 3.40 2.57
N LEU A 40 -0.67 4.69 2.54
CA LEU A 40 -0.49 5.51 1.35
C LEU A 40 0.98 5.53 0.92
N GLN A 41 1.90 5.79 1.86
CA GLN A 41 3.33 5.84 1.58
C GLN A 41 3.87 4.50 1.06
N HIS A 42 3.53 3.37 1.69
CA HIS A 42 3.93 2.04 1.24
C HIS A 42 3.52 1.78 -0.21
N PHE A 43 2.26 2.05 -0.55
CA PHE A 43 1.72 1.78 -1.87
C PHE A 43 2.17 2.80 -2.93
N GLU A 44 2.43 4.05 -2.55
CA GLU A 44 3.10 5.02 -3.43
C GLU A 44 4.55 4.61 -3.71
N SER A 45 5.27 4.11 -2.70
CA SER A 45 6.62 3.57 -2.87
C SER A 45 6.62 2.42 -3.87
N TYR A 46 5.71 1.45 -3.68
CA TYR A 46 5.53 0.33 -4.60
C TYR A 46 5.37 0.78 -6.06
N LEU A 47 4.57 1.80 -6.34
CA LEU A 47 4.41 2.32 -7.70
C LEU A 47 5.66 3.09 -8.20
N SER A 48 6.30 3.87 -7.34
CA SER A 48 7.46 4.71 -7.69
C SER A 48 8.73 3.89 -7.96
N GLU A 49 8.84 2.71 -7.36
CA GLU A 49 9.97 1.79 -7.49
C GLU A 49 9.82 0.85 -8.71
N CYS A 50 8.85 1.09 -9.59
CA CYS A 50 8.66 0.32 -10.81
C CYS A 50 9.95 0.32 -11.65
N ALA A 51 10.47 -0.86 -11.97
CA ALA A 51 11.64 -0.98 -12.85
C ALA A 51 11.27 -0.84 -14.34
N GLU A 52 12.25 -0.61 -15.21
CA GLU A 52 12.01 -0.35 -16.65
C GLU A 52 11.30 -1.51 -17.39
N GLN A 53 11.54 -2.75 -16.97
CA GLN A 53 10.90 -3.93 -17.56
C GLN A 53 9.71 -4.42 -16.72
N GLU A 54 9.22 -3.60 -15.79
CA GLU A 54 8.06 -3.91 -14.97
C GLU A 54 6.85 -3.06 -15.36
N VAL A 55 5.67 -3.64 -15.14
CA VAL A 55 4.41 -2.92 -15.02
C VAL A 55 3.85 -3.24 -13.64
N ARG A 56 3.68 -2.22 -12.80
CA ARG A 56 3.13 -2.38 -11.45
C ARG A 56 1.70 -1.88 -11.41
N CYS A 57 0.79 -2.75 -11.00
CA CYS A 57 -0.62 -2.47 -10.86
C CYS A 57 -1.02 -2.57 -9.39
N LEU A 58 -1.88 -1.66 -8.95
CA LEU A 58 -2.33 -1.60 -7.56
C LEU A 58 -3.82 -1.25 -7.51
N TRP A 59 -4.54 -1.95 -6.64
CA TRP A 59 -5.93 -1.65 -6.30
C TRP A 59 -6.25 -2.11 -4.88
N PHE A 60 -7.38 -1.64 -4.33
CA PHE A 60 -7.75 -1.90 -2.94
C PHE A 60 -9.04 -2.71 -2.85
N ASP A 61 -9.15 -3.60 -1.86
CA ASP A 61 -10.40 -4.32 -1.62
C ASP A 61 -11.47 -3.35 -1.10
N ALA A 62 -12.60 -3.25 -1.79
CA ALA A 62 -13.75 -2.40 -1.42
C ALA A 62 -13.40 -0.93 -1.06
N GLY A 63 -12.39 -0.34 -1.72
CA GLY A 63 -11.97 1.03 -1.43
C GLY A 63 -11.24 1.18 -0.09
N ASN A 64 -10.75 0.08 0.51
CA ASN A 64 -10.09 0.09 1.80
C ASN A 64 -8.56 -0.02 1.64
N MET A 65 -7.85 1.07 1.95
CA MET A 65 -6.38 1.13 1.87
C MET A 65 -5.65 0.20 2.84
N ARG A 66 -6.35 -0.44 3.79
CA ARG A 66 -5.78 -1.46 4.68
C ARG A 66 -5.56 -2.80 3.98
N VAL A 67 -6.15 -2.98 2.80
CA VAL A 67 -6.04 -4.21 2.02
C VAL A 67 -5.73 -3.85 0.57
N GLY A 68 -4.44 -3.81 0.26
CA GLY A 68 -3.95 -3.58 -1.09
C GLY A 68 -3.77 -4.89 -1.85
N ARG A 69 -3.96 -4.83 -3.15
CA ARG A 69 -3.58 -5.88 -4.09
C ARG A 69 -2.54 -5.31 -5.04
N ALA A 70 -1.37 -5.90 -5.00
CA ALA A 70 -0.25 -5.55 -5.85
C ALA A 70 -0.11 -6.59 -6.96
N MET A 71 0.25 -6.14 -8.15
CA MET A 71 0.53 -7.01 -9.29
C MET A 71 1.69 -6.45 -10.09
N THR A 72 2.79 -7.20 -10.16
CA THR A 72 3.98 -6.84 -10.92
C THR A 72 4.09 -7.76 -12.13
N ILE A 73 3.94 -7.21 -13.32
CA ILE A 73 4.23 -7.89 -14.58
C ILE A 73 5.70 -7.61 -14.92
N ASP A 74 6.54 -8.63 -14.87
CA ASP A 74 7.94 -8.55 -15.26
C ASP A 74 8.10 -9.05 -16.70
N LEU A 75 8.33 -8.11 -17.61
CA LEU A 75 8.45 -8.36 -19.05
C LEU A 75 9.80 -8.96 -19.44
N GLN A 76 10.80 -8.89 -18.56
CA GLN A 76 12.11 -9.52 -18.76
C GLN A 76 12.09 -10.98 -18.29
N LYS A 77 11.49 -11.23 -17.12
CA LYS A 77 11.35 -12.58 -16.56
C LYS A 77 10.14 -13.35 -17.10
N ILE A 78 9.30 -12.70 -17.92
CA ILE A 78 8.12 -13.29 -18.55
C ILE A 78 7.20 -13.89 -17.47
N SER A 79 6.88 -13.08 -16.46
CA SER A 79 6.11 -13.55 -15.30
C SER A 79 5.22 -12.47 -14.73
N VAL A 80 4.23 -12.90 -13.95
CA VAL A 80 3.41 -12.01 -13.13
C VAL A 80 3.44 -12.49 -11.70
N TYR A 81 3.79 -11.56 -10.81
CA TYR A 81 3.62 -11.68 -9.37
C TYR A 81 2.35 -10.96 -8.96
N THR A 82 1.54 -11.58 -8.10
CA THR A 82 0.39 -10.97 -7.44
C THR A 82 0.52 -11.13 -5.94
N ALA A 83 0.09 -10.13 -5.18
CA ALA A 83 0.06 -10.17 -3.72
C ALA A 83 -1.18 -9.49 -3.16
N ARG A 84 -1.63 -9.96 -2.01
CA ARG A 84 -2.61 -9.30 -1.15
C ARG A 84 -1.90 -8.87 0.13
N ASP A 85 -1.68 -7.57 0.25
CA ASP A 85 -1.08 -6.93 1.40
C ASP A 85 -2.20 -6.48 2.34
N VAL A 86 -2.16 -6.94 3.58
CA VAL A 86 -3.10 -6.54 4.64
C VAL A 86 -2.40 -5.67 5.67
N PHE A 87 -3.11 -5.32 6.75
CA PHE A 87 -2.64 -4.56 7.91
C PHE A 87 -1.12 -4.67 8.16
N ASP A 88 -0.45 -3.52 8.28
CA ASP A 88 1.01 -3.41 8.49
C ASP A 88 1.84 -4.05 7.37
N HIS A 89 1.31 -4.06 6.15
CA HIS A 89 1.96 -4.55 4.93
C HIS A 89 2.29 -6.06 4.97
N ALA A 90 1.61 -6.82 5.83
CA ALA A 90 1.76 -8.26 5.86
C ALA A 90 1.20 -8.88 4.57
N VAL A 91 2.00 -9.70 3.88
CA VAL A 91 1.56 -10.42 2.68
C VAL A 91 0.74 -11.62 3.11
N GLN A 92 -0.57 -11.55 2.93
CA GLN A 92 -1.46 -12.66 3.30
C GLN A 92 -1.45 -13.79 2.27
N ALA A 93 -1.36 -13.42 0.99
CA ALA A 93 -1.33 -14.37 -0.11
C ALA A 93 -0.52 -13.77 -1.25
N SER A 94 0.28 -14.60 -1.89
CA SER A 94 0.99 -14.22 -3.11
C SER A 94 1.07 -15.39 -4.08
N HIS A 95 1.22 -15.07 -5.36
CA HIS A 95 1.35 -16.06 -6.41
C HIS A 95 2.17 -15.50 -7.55
N THR A 96 3.13 -16.29 -8.04
CA THR A 96 3.88 -16.02 -9.25
C THR A 96 3.50 -17.04 -10.31
N ARG A 97 3.24 -16.59 -11.53
CA ARG A 97 3.02 -17.47 -12.67
C ARG A 97 3.76 -16.97 -13.92
N PRO A 98 4.13 -17.86 -14.84
CA PRO A 98 4.69 -17.44 -16.12
C PRO A 98 3.64 -16.72 -16.97
N LEU A 99 4.12 -15.89 -17.88
CA LEU A 99 3.36 -15.38 -19.02
C LEU A 99 3.68 -16.19 -20.28
N SER A 100 2.73 -16.24 -21.20
CA SER A 100 3.03 -16.61 -22.58
C SER A 100 3.67 -15.45 -23.34
N ASP A 101 4.41 -15.75 -24.39
CA ASP A 101 5.02 -14.72 -25.26
C ASP A 101 3.96 -13.76 -25.82
N TYR A 102 2.80 -14.28 -26.21
CA TYR A 102 1.68 -13.48 -26.70
C TYR A 102 1.16 -12.49 -25.64
N GLN A 103 1.11 -12.90 -24.36
CA GLN A 103 0.74 -11.99 -23.28
C GLN A 103 1.78 -10.89 -23.08
N VAL A 104 3.07 -11.20 -23.19
CA VAL A 104 4.14 -10.18 -23.11
C VAL A 104 4.01 -9.17 -24.25
N VAL A 105 3.83 -9.64 -25.48
CA VAL A 105 3.60 -8.76 -26.66
C VAL A 105 2.37 -7.89 -26.42
N SER A 106 1.26 -8.49 -25.99
CA SER A 106 0.02 -7.76 -25.69
C SER A 106 0.27 -6.66 -24.65
N VAL A 107 0.99 -6.93 -23.55
CA VAL A 107 1.29 -5.90 -22.56
C VAL A 107 2.11 -4.76 -23.17
N ARG A 108 3.16 -5.08 -23.93
CA ARG A 108 4.01 -4.06 -24.59
C ARG A 108 3.23 -3.17 -25.55
N GLU A 109 2.25 -3.72 -26.26
CA GLU A 109 1.37 -2.98 -27.17
C GLU A 109 0.33 -2.13 -26.44
N LEU A 110 -0.14 -2.56 -25.26
CA LEU A 110 -1.14 -1.83 -24.47
C LEU A 110 -0.56 -0.58 -23.79
N LEU A 111 0.68 -0.62 -23.30
CA LEU A 111 1.25 0.48 -22.49
C LEU A 111 1.25 1.85 -23.19
N PRO A 112 1.68 1.98 -24.47
CA PRO A 112 1.74 3.27 -25.15
C PRO A 112 0.37 3.90 -25.41
N VAL A 113 -0.68 3.08 -25.48
CA VAL A 113 -2.06 3.51 -25.80
C VAL A 113 -2.95 3.58 -24.56
N LEU A 114 -2.40 3.42 -23.36
CA LEU A 114 -3.13 3.64 -22.12
C LEU A 114 -3.62 5.11 -22.05
N PRO A 115 -4.93 5.34 -21.76
CA PRO A 115 -5.47 6.69 -21.65
C PRO A 115 -4.76 7.51 -20.57
N ALA A 116 -4.91 8.83 -20.63
CA ALA A 116 -4.47 9.68 -19.54
C ALA A 116 -5.25 9.37 -18.25
N SER A 117 -4.63 9.67 -17.10
CA SER A 117 -5.28 9.53 -15.79
C SER A 117 -6.57 10.33 -15.72
N LEU A 118 -7.56 9.79 -15.00
CA LEU A 118 -8.75 10.55 -14.66
C LEU A 118 -8.47 11.50 -13.48
N PRO A 119 -8.92 12.77 -13.55
CA PRO A 119 -8.82 13.67 -12.41
C PRO A 119 -9.73 13.20 -11.27
N ASN A 120 -9.38 13.59 -10.04
CA ASN A 120 -10.23 13.44 -8.84
C ASN A 120 -10.59 11.99 -8.43
N VAL A 121 -9.81 11.00 -8.86
CA VAL A 121 -9.95 9.63 -8.33
C VAL A 121 -9.20 9.52 -7.01
N ALA A 122 -9.93 9.29 -5.92
CA ALA A 122 -9.35 9.02 -4.61
C ALA A 122 -8.44 7.79 -4.68
N PHE A 123 -7.33 7.80 -3.95
CA PHE A 123 -6.31 6.75 -4.06
C PHE A 123 -6.88 5.36 -3.75
N ALA A 124 -7.72 5.26 -2.72
CA ALA A 124 -8.37 4.02 -2.31
C ALA A 124 -9.33 3.45 -3.36
N ASP A 125 -9.96 4.32 -4.16
CA ASP A 125 -10.96 3.95 -5.17
C ASP A 125 -10.36 3.73 -6.56
N GLY A 126 -9.05 3.93 -6.69
CA GLY A 126 -8.32 3.89 -7.94
C GLY A 126 -7.84 2.50 -8.34
N LEU A 127 -7.77 2.29 -9.65
CA LEU A 127 -6.81 1.37 -10.27
C LEU A 127 -5.57 2.18 -10.63
N HIS A 128 -4.42 1.80 -10.11
CA HIS A 128 -3.15 2.47 -10.35
C HIS A 128 -2.27 1.59 -11.21
N ILE A 129 -1.56 2.21 -12.15
CA ILE A 129 -0.65 1.51 -13.07
C ILE A 129 0.61 2.36 -13.18
N ALA A 130 1.75 1.78 -12.84
CA ALA A 130 3.06 2.38 -13.04
C ALA A 130 3.83 1.58 -14.10
N PHE A 131 4.43 2.26 -15.06
CA PHE A 131 5.18 1.65 -16.15
C PHE A 131 6.17 2.64 -16.76
N TRP A 132 7.23 2.12 -17.38
CA TRP A 132 8.17 2.93 -18.13
C TRP A 132 7.76 3.04 -19.60
N HIS A 133 7.80 4.26 -20.13
CA HIS A 133 7.63 4.55 -21.54
C HIS A 133 8.44 5.79 -21.91
N ASP A 134 9.15 5.75 -23.04
CA ASP A 134 10.06 6.82 -23.48
C ASP A 134 11.05 7.29 -22.40
N LYS A 135 11.65 6.31 -21.68
CA LYS A 135 12.61 6.54 -20.58
C LYS A 135 12.05 7.41 -19.44
N LYS A 136 10.74 7.43 -19.28
CA LYS A 136 10.05 8.09 -18.16
C LYS A 136 9.14 7.10 -17.47
N LEU A 137 9.13 7.15 -16.14
CA LEU A 137 8.14 6.46 -15.34
C LEU A 137 6.81 7.23 -15.44
N HIS A 138 5.75 6.53 -15.86
CA HIS A 138 4.39 7.04 -15.89
C HIS A 138 3.58 6.34 -14.82
N THR A 139 2.84 7.11 -14.04
CA THR A 139 1.82 6.59 -13.14
C THR A 139 0.45 7.05 -13.61
N ARG A 140 -0.41 6.10 -13.93
CA ARG A 140 -1.80 6.33 -14.37
C ARG A 140 -2.78 5.89 -13.30
N ARG A 141 -3.87 6.66 -13.15
CA ARG A 141 -4.94 6.37 -12.20
C ARG A 141 -6.30 6.39 -12.89
N TYR A 142 -7.09 5.36 -12.66
CA TYR A 142 -8.43 5.20 -13.22
C TYR A 142 -9.44 4.90 -12.13
N SER A 143 -10.70 5.30 -12.33
CA SER A 143 -11.79 4.94 -11.44
C SER A 143 -12.22 3.49 -11.69
N ARG A 144 -12.49 2.75 -10.62
CA ARG A 144 -13.07 1.39 -10.71
C ARG A 144 -14.52 1.35 -11.22
N VAL A 145 -15.20 2.48 -11.26
CA VAL A 145 -16.60 2.57 -11.72
C VAL A 145 -16.69 2.75 -13.24
N LYS A 146 -15.63 3.27 -13.87
CA LYS A 146 -15.56 3.55 -15.30
C LYS A 146 -14.18 3.18 -15.83
N VAL A 147 -13.86 1.90 -15.76
CA VAL A 147 -12.55 1.39 -16.17
C VAL A 147 -12.50 1.34 -17.69
N PRO A 148 -11.51 1.98 -18.35
CA PRO A 148 -11.30 1.80 -19.78
C PRO A 148 -11.02 0.33 -20.11
N LEU A 149 -11.61 -0.19 -21.18
CA LEU A 149 -11.48 -1.59 -21.63
C LEU A 149 -10.02 -2.03 -21.75
N ILE A 150 -9.15 -1.12 -22.17
CA ILE A 150 -7.71 -1.37 -22.30
C ILE A 150 -6.98 -1.55 -20.96
N VAL A 151 -7.43 -0.82 -19.93
CA VAL A 151 -6.93 -0.99 -18.55
C VAL A 151 -7.39 -2.33 -18.02
N GLN A 152 -8.66 -2.70 -18.23
CA GLN A 152 -9.16 -4.01 -17.85
C GLN A 152 -8.34 -5.13 -18.48
N ARG A 153 -8.06 -5.04 -19.79
CA ARG A 153 -7.27 -6.06 -20.50
C ARG A 153 -5.89 -6.28 -19.88
N LEU A 154 -5.24 -5.22 -19.40
CA LEU A 154 -3.96 -5.33 -18.70
C LEU A 154 -4.09 -6.12 -17.39
N TYR A 155 -5.15 -5.84 -16.62
CA TYR A 155 -5.45 -6.56 -15.37
C TYR A 155 -5.80 -8.03 -15.65
N ASP A 156 -6.57 -8.31 -16.70
CA ASP A 156 -6.91 -9.68 -17.11
C ASP A 156 -5.66 -10.48 -17.50
N ILE A 157 -4.73 -9.87 -18.28
CA ILE A 157 -3.46 -10.51 -18.62
C ILE A 157 -2.64 -10.82 -17.37
N GLY A 158 -2.64 -9.91 -16.39
CA GLY A 158 -1.93 -10.09 -15.14
C GLY A 158 -2.64 -11.03 -14.14
N GLY A 159 -3.92 -11.33 -14.33
CA GLY A 159 -4.73 -12.08 -13.36
C GLY A 159 -5.15 -11.24 -12.16
N GLY A 160 -5.15 -9.92 -12.30
CA GLY A 160 -5.63 -8.99 -11.29
C GLY A 160 -7.14 -8.93 -11.31
N TYR A 161 -7.80 -9.67 -10.42
CA TYR A 161 -9.25 -9.63 -10.29
C TYR A 161 -9.71 -8.27 -9.74
N ILE A 162 -10.30 -7.47 -10.62
CA ILE A 162 -10.89 -6.16 -10.30
C ILE A 162 -12.40 -6.29 -10.32
N ASN A 163 -13.05 -6.09 -9.17
CA ASN A 163 -14.50 -5.88 -9.16
C ASN A 163 -14.75 -4.44 -9.65
N CYS A 164 -15.16 -4.29 -10.91
CA CYS A 164 -15.36 -3.00 -11.58
C CYS A 164 -16.60 -2.99 -12.47
N THR A 165 -17.12 -1.79 -12.74
CA THR A 165 -18.22 -1.56 -13.69
C THR A 165 -17.66 -1.03 -14.99
N TYR A 166 -18.17 -1.53 -16.11
CA TYR A 166 -17.65 -1.22 -17.45
C TYR A 166 -18.13 0.14 -17.93
N ALA A 167 -17.22 0.94 -18.48
CA ALA A 167 -17.59 2.08 -19.30
C ALA A 167 -17.86 1.57 -20.73
N ASN A 168 -19.10 1.75 -21.20
CA ASN A 168 -19.46 1.54 -22.61
C ASN A 168 -18.76 2.55 -23.51
#